data_AF-A0A933IAZ0-F1
#
_entry.id   AF-A0A933IAZ0-F1
#
_cell.length_a   1.000
_cell.length_b   1.000
_cell.length_c   1.000
_cell.angle_alpha   90.00
_cell.angle_beta   90.00
_cell.angle_gamma   90.00
#
_symmetry.space_group_name_H-M   'P 1'
#
loop_
_entity.id
_entity.type
_entity.pdbx_description
1 polymer ?
#
loop_
_entity_poly.entity_id
_entity_poly.type
_entity_poly.pdbx_seq_one_letter_code
_entity_poly.pdbx_strand_id
1 'polypeptide(L)'
;MPVENLNVFEDDFWSINELLNQLLKNTNSLAVLLIDKAGQLITTAGDVSQLDTTSFSSLSAADFAATSQLAMLVGEKEFSTLFHQGEKQNIYVASIESRVMLAVIFDQRTTLGLVRVRTKQTVTELIKMFQAIFAKLEESPPPPPLSGSNFGSDFASEAESELDNLFK
;
A
#
# COMPACT_ATOMS: atom_id res chain seq x y z
N MET A 1 -16.97 -9.78 -15.12
CA MET A 1 -16.15 -8.55 -15.11
C MET A 1 -15.50 -8.40 -16.47
N PRO A 2 -15.47 -7.23 -17.13
CA PRO A 2 -14.88 -7.09 -18.45
C PRO A 2 -13.34 -7.19 -18.35
N VAL A 3 -12.75 -8.02 -19.22
CA VAL A 3 -11.32 -8.40 -19.23
C VAL A 3 -10.39 -7.19 -19.42
N GLU A 4 -10.88 -6.13 -20.06
CA GLU A 4 -10.15 -4.91 -20.34
C GLU A 4 -9.79 -4.10 -19.08
N ASN A 5 -10.70 -4.05 -18.09
CA ASN A 5 -10.42 -3.40 -16.81
C ASN A 5 -9.34 -4.16 -16.02
N LEU A 6 -9.31 -5.50 -16.12
CA LEU A 6 -8.32 -6.33 -15.43
C LEU A 6 -6.89 -6.02 -15.92
N ASN A 7 -6.69 -5.92 -17.25
CA ASN A 7 -5.39 -5.59 -17.83
C ASN A 7 -4.90 -4.20 -17.41
N VAL A 8 -5.81 -3.21 -17.33
CA VAL A 8 -5.44 -1.84 -16.91
C VAL A 8 -4.94 -1.80 -15.46
N PHE A 9 -5.61 -2.52 -14.54
CA PHE A 9 -5.14 -2.62 -13.16
C PHE A 9 -3.81 -3.39 -13.04
N GLU A 10 -3.57 -4.35 -13.92
CA GLU A 10 -2.29 -5.06 -13.99
C GLU A 10 -1.15 -4.13 -14.42
N ASP A 11 -1.34 -3.32 -15.46
CA ASP A 11 -0.35 -2.33 -15.92
C ASP A 11 -0.01 -1.29 -14.84
N ASP A 12 -1.04 -0.82 -14.12
CA ASP A 12 -0.88 0.10 -13.00
C ASP A 12 -0.08 -0.56 -11.85
N PHE A 13 -0.34 -1.84 -11.56
CA PHE A 13 0.41 -2.61 -10.56
C PHE A 13 1.88 -2.80 -10.95
N TRP A 14 2.18 -3.14 -12.21
CA TRP A 14 3.56 -3.27 -12.69
C TRP A 14 4.30 -1.94 -12.64
N SER A 15 3.63 -0.84 -12.97
CA SER A 15 4.20 0.52 -12.90
C SER A 15 4.58 0.90 -11.47
N ILE A 16 3.72 0.58 -10.49
CA ILE A 16 4.03 0.76 -9.06
C ILE A 16 5.24 -0.08 -8.66
N ASN A 17 5.28 -1.37 -9.02
CA ASN A 17 6.40 -2.25 -8.66
C ASN A 17 7.74 -1.80 -9.26
N GLU A 18 7.74 -1.32 -10.51
CA GLU A 18 8.95 -0.77 -11.13
C GLU A 18 9.45 0.46 -10.36
N LEU A 19 8.54 1.37 -9.97
CA LEU A 19 8.90 2.55 -9.19
C LEU A 19 9.46 2.19 -7.80
N LEU A 20 8.89 1.17 -7.12
CA LEU A 20 9.44 0.69 -5.85
C LEU A 20 10.83 0.04 -6.02
N ASN A 21 11.04 -0.71 -7.10
CA ASN A 21 12.35 -1.28 -7.43
C ASN A 21 13.39 -0.19 -7.75
N GLN A 22 12.99 0.89 -8.41
CA GLN A 22 13.85 2.05 -8.63
C GLN A 22 14.21 2.74 -7.31
N LEU A 23 13.23 2.91 -6.40
CA LEU A 23 13.50 3.45 -5.08
C LEU A 23 14.52 2.59 -4.33
N LEU A 24 14.28 1.27 -4.24
CA LEU A 24 15.17 0.30 -3.61
C LEU A 24 16.62 0.40 -4.12
N LYS A 25 16.79 0.45 -5.45
CA LYS A 25 18.12 0.59 -6.08
C LYS A 25 18.76 1.94 -5.78
N ASN A 26 18.00 3.03 -5.88
CA ASN A 26 18.49 4.39 -5.70
C ASN A 26 18.85 4.71 -4.24
N THR A 27 18.25 4.01 -3.28
CA THR A 27 18.56 4.14 -1.85
C THR A 27 19.55 3.11 -1.37
N ASN A 28 19.80 2.01 -2.10
CA ASN A 28 20.55 0.85 -1.61
C ASN A 28 19.95 0.31 -0.29
N SER A 29 18.62 0.33 -0.17
CA SER A 29 17.90 -0.16 1.00
C SER A 29 17.73 -1.68 0.97
N LEU A 30 17.36 -2.28 2.09
CA LEU A 30 17.09 -3.72 2.17
C LEU A 30 15.75 -4.06 1.53
N ALA A 31 14.72 -3.30 1.90
CA ALA A 31 13.36 -3.52 1.44
C ALA A 31 12.57 -2.21 1.37
N VAL A 32 11.58 -2.20 0.50
CA VAL A 32 10.56 -1.16 0.36
C VAL A 32 9.20 -1.86 0.42
N LEU A 33 8.28 -1.33 1.23
CA LEU A 33 6.95 -1.88 1.41
C LEU A 33 5.92 -0.79 1.18
N LEU A 34 4.90 -1.11 0.40
CA LEU A 34 3.73 -0.27 0.20
C LEU A 34 2.58 -0.87 1.02
N ILE A 35 2.04 -0.08 1.94
CA ILE A 35 1.14 -0.53 2.99
C ILE A 35 -0.07 0.40 3.01
N ASP A 36 -1.28 -0.11 3.06
CA ASP A 36 -2.44 0.76 3.31
C ASP A 36 -2.52 1.18 4.79
N LYS A 37 -3.29 2.23 5.10
CA LYS A 37 -3.44 2.69 6.48
C LYS A 37 -4.32 1.78 7.36
N ALA A 38 -4.91 0.72 6.81
CA ALA A 38 -5.56 -0.33 7.59
C ALA A 38 -4.55 -1.41 8.06
N GLY A 39 -3.31 -1.35 7.57
CA GLY A 39 -2.25 -2.29 7.95
C GLY A 39 -2.08 -3.45 6.97
N GLN A 40 -2.75 -3.42 5.83
CA GLN A 40 -2.58 -4.45 4.80
C GLN A 40 -1.39 -4.14 3.91
N LEU A 41 -0.58 -5.16 3.65
CA LEU A 41 0.49 -5.09 2.67
C LEU A 41 -0.09 -5.06 1.25
N ILE A 42 0.29 -4.06 0.46
CA ILE A 42 -0.09 -3.95 -0.95
C ILE A 42 0.95 -4.68 -1.82
N THR A 43 2.23 -4.30 -1.70
CA THR A 43 3.34 -4.95 -2.41
C THR A 43 4.69 -4.61 -1.75
N THR A 44 5.75 -5.31 -2.15
CA THR A 44 7.11 -5.12 -1.67
C THR A 44 8.13 -5.11 -2.81
N ALA A 45 9.31 -4.52 -2.54
CA ALA A 45 10.50 -4.68 -3.35
C ALA A 45 11.71 -4.92 -2.43
N GLY A 46 12.64 -5.79 -2.86
CA GLY A 46 13.85 -6.14 -2.11
C GLY A 46 13.73 -7.42 -1.31
N ASP A 47 14.64 -7.62 -0.34
CA ASP A 47 14.69 -8.85 0.45
C ASP A 47 13.87 -8.70 1.74
N VAL A 48 12.73 -9.41 1.77
CA VAL A 48 11.83 -9.50 2.92
C VAL A 48 11.78 -10.91 3.51
N SER A 49 12.72 -11.80 3.14
CA SER A 49 12.69 -13.21 3.56
C SER A 49 12.78 -13.42 5.07
N GLN A 50 13.39 -12.47 5.78
CA GLN A 50 13.56 -12.47 7.23
C GLN A 50 12.55 -11.58 7.97
N LEU A 51 11.58 -11.01 7.25
CA LEU A 51 10.60 -10.07 7.78
C LEU A 51 9.20 -10.69 7.73
N ASP A 52 8.52 -10.71 8.87
CA ASP A 52 7.07 -10.91 8.90
C ASP A 52 6.39 -9.63 8.38
N THR A 53 6.17 -9.59 7.07
CA THR A 53 5.62 -8.43 6.37
C THR A 53 4.18 -8.11 6.79
N THR A 54 3.40 -9.12 7.18
CA THR A 54 2.03 -8.94 7.67
C THR A 54 2.05 -8.23 9.02
N SER A 55 2.81 -8.76 9.97
CA SER A 55 2.95 -8.12 11.29
C SER A 55 3.55 -6.73 11.18
N PHE A 56 4.58 -6.57 10.34
CA PHE A 56 5.20 -5.27 10.09
C PHE A 56 4.22 -4.24 9.55
N SER A 57 3.37 -4.62 8.60
CA SER A 57 2.40 -3.72 7.96
C SER A 57 1.33 -3.26 8.97
N SER A 58 0.74 -4.21 9.71
CA SER A 58 -0.24 -3.92 10.75
C SER A 58 0.32 -3.02 11.85
N LEU A 59 1.53 -3.33 12.36
CA LEU A 59 2.17 -2.54 13.40
C LEU A 59 2.58 -1.16 12.91
N SER A 60 3.10 -1.03 11.68
CA SER A 60 3.47 0.26 11.10
C SER A 60 2.26 1.17 10.92
N ALA A 61 1.12 0.62 10.50
CA ALA A 61 -0.12 1.39 10.39
C ALA A 61 -0.65 1.83 11.77
N ALA A 62 -0.62 0.94 12.76
CA ALA A 62 -1.01 1.26 14.13
C ALA A 62 -0.11 2.36 14.75
N ASP A 63 1.20 2.24 14.57
CA ASP A 63 2.16 3.25 15.02
C ASP A 63 1.91 4.61 14.36
N PHE A 64 1.76 4.62 13.03
CA PHE A 64 1.44 5.84 12.28
C PHE A 64 0.13 6.50 12.76
N ALA A 65 -0.92 5.71 12.97
CA ALA A 65 -2.20 6.20 13.49
C ALA A 65 -2.08 6.76 14.91
N ALA A 66 -1.32 6.10 15.79
CA ALA A 66 -1.07 6.56 17.15
C ALA A 66 -0.29 7.88 17.17
N THR A 67 0.74 8.02 16.32
CA THR A 67 1.52 9.27 16.24
C THR A 67 0.72 10.45 15.70
N SER A 68 -0.38 10.22 14.96
CA SER A 68 -1.31 11.30 14.57
C SER A 68 -1.96 11.96 15.79
N GLN A 69 -2.28 11.19 16.84
CA GLN A 69 -2.78 11.76 18.10
C GLN A 69 -1.71 12.59 18.81
N LEU A 70 -0.45 12.14 18.76
CA LEU A 70 0.69 12.91 19.28
C LEU A 70 0.88 14.23 18.53
N ALA A 71 0.71 14.23 17.19
CA ALA A 71 0.80 15.44 16.37
C ALA A 71 -0.20 16.51 16.88
N MET A 72 -1.46 16.11 17.12
CA MET A 72 -2.47 17.02 17.64
C MET A 72 -2.10 17.60 19.01
N LEU A 73 -1.50 16.79 19.90
CA LEU A 73 -1.08 17.24 21.23
C LEU A 73 0.04 18.29 21.18
N VAL A 74 0.88 18.27 20.14
CA VAL A 74 1.96 19.25 19.93
C VAL A 74 1.57 20.40 19.00
N GLY A 75 0.31 20.47 18.56
CA GLY A 75 -0.21 21.53 17.71
C GLY A 75 0.03 21.32 16.20
N GLU A 76 0.45 20.12 15.80
CA GLU A 76 0.61 19.74 14.40
C GLU A 76 -0.65 19.04 13.86
N LYS A 77 -0.88 19.14 12.55
CA LYS A 77 -2.02 18.45 11.91
C LYS A 77 -1.81 16.93 11.86
N GLU A 78 -0.61 16.53 11.44
CA GLU A 78 -0.18 15.14 11.33
C GLU A 78 1.34 15.08 11.15
N PHE A 79 1.98 13.98 11.53
CA PHE A 79 3.32 13.67 11.07
C PHE A 79 3.23 13.02 9.68
N SER A 80 3.83 13.63 8.67
CA SER A 80 3.84 13.08 7.31
C SER A 80 4.85 11.95 7.13
N THR A 81 5.82 11.85 8.03
CA THR A 81 6.89 10.85 7.97
C THR A 81 7.33 10.44 9.36
N LEU A 82 7.68 9.17 9.55
CA LEU A 82 8.26 8.63 10.78
C LEU A 82 9.64 8.03 10.50
N PHE A 83 10.50 8.07 11.50
CA PHE A 83 11.82 7.46 11.44
C PHE A 83 12.13 6.71 12.73
N HIS A 84 12.45 5.44 12.60
CA HIS A 84 12.86 4.58 13.70
C HIS A 84 14.31 4.17 13.47
N GLN A 85 15.18 4.56 14.41
CA GLN A 85 16.58 4.20 14.40
C GLN A 85 16.78 2.91 15.19
N GLY A 86 17.39 1.90 14.57
CA GLY A 86 17.87 0.70 15.24
C GLY A 86 19.38 0.61 15.20
N GLU A 87 19.95 -0.37 15.91
CA GLU A 87 21.39 -0.61 15.92
C GLU A 87 21.91 -1.13 14.57
N LYS A 88 21.10 -1.95 13.89
CA LYS A 88 21.46 -2.61 12.62
C LYS A 88 20.63 -2.12 11.45
N GLN A 89 19.33 -1.95 11.67
CA GLN A 89 18.36 -1.57 10.65
C GLN A 89 17.56 -0.38 11.12
N ASN A 90 17.21 0.47 10.18
CA ASN A 90 16.39 1.64 10.37
C ASN A 90 15.14 1.54 9.50
N ILE A 91 14.06 2.17 9.95
CA ILE A 91 12.79 2.21 9.24
C ILE A 91 12.44 3.67 8.98
N TYR A 92 12.16 4.00 7.72
CA TYR A 92 11.60 5.29 7.33
C TYR A 92 10.22 5.08 6.71
N VAL A 93 9.19 5.71 7.28
CA VAL A 93 7.81 5.62 6.79
C VAL A 93 7.39 6.99 6.29
N ALA A 94 6.75 7.05 5.12
CA ALA A 94 6.15 8.26 4.58
C ALA A 94 4.69 8.01 4.21
N SER A 95 3.79 8.92 4.59
CA SER A 95 2.40 8.88 4.14
C SER A 95 2.29 9.25 2.66
N ILE A 96 1.41 8.56 1.95
CA ILE A 96 0.98 8.85 0.59
C ILE A 96 -0.52 9.14 0.65
N GLU A 97 -0.88 10.42 0.57
CA GLU A 97 -2.26 10.89 0.76
C GLU A 97 -2.88 10.33 2.06
N SER A 98 -4.20 10.14 2.08
CA SER A 98 -4.95 9.67 3.24
C SER A 98 -5.03 8.15 3.38
N ARG A 99 -4.55 7.36 2.40
CA ARG A 99 -4.86 5.91 2.32
C ARG A 99 -3.65 4.99 2.39
N VAL A 100 -2.47 5.44 1.98
CA VAL A 100 -1.31 4.56 1.77
C VAL A 100 -0.09 5.11 2.51
N MET A 101 0.85 4.23 2.84
CA MET A 101 2.15 4.51 3.42
C MET A 101 3.23 3.76 2.66
N LEU A 102 4.41 4.35 2.60
CA LEU A 102 5.61 3.77 2.01
C LEU A 102 6.67 3.61 3.10
N ALA A 103 7.02 2.37 3.41
CA ALA A 103 8.07 2.03 4.36
C ALA A 103 9.35 1.63 3.63
N VAL A 104 10.49 2.14 4.10
CA VAL A 104 11.84 1.80 3.61
C VAL A 104 12.65 1.28 4.78
N ILE A 105 13.15 0.05 4.66
CA ILE A 105 14.00 -0.60 5.65
C ILE A 105 15.42 -0.59 5.12
N PHE A 106 16.37 -0.05 5.88
CA PHE A 106 17.74 0.13 5.42
C PHE A 106 18.77 0.03 6.55
N ASP A 107 20.01 -0.28 6.19
CA ASP A 107 21.14 -0.41 7.11
C ASP A 107 22.25 0.60 6.75
N GLN A 108 23.46 0.38 7.26
CA GLN A 108 24.62 1.26 7.09
C GLN A 108 25.10 1.40 5.63
N ARG A 109 24.56 0.63 4.67
CA ARG A 109 24.83 0.77 3.24
C ARG A 109 24.28 2.08 2.64
N THR A 110 23.43 2.79 3.38
CA THR A 110 22.84 4.07 2.97
C THR A 110 22.65 5.01 4.16
N THR A 111 22.19 6.23 3.88
CA THR A 111 21.97 7.27 4.89
C THR A 111 20.50 7.70 4.92
N LEU A 112 20.03 8.13 6.09
CA LEU A 112 18.69 8.70 6.23
C LEU A 112 18.44 9.87 5.28
N GLY A 113 19.45 10.70 5.03
CA GLY A 113 19.35 11.83 4.11
C GLY A 113 19.04 11.38 2.68
N LEU A 114 19.75 10.37 2.18
CA LEU A 114 19.50 9.82 0.84
C LEU A 114 18.12 9.18 0.75
N VAL A 115 17.74 8.36 1.75
CA VAL A 115 16.42 7.73 1.82
C VAL A 115 15.32 8.79 1.76
N ARG A 116 15.39 9.84 2.60
CA ARG A 116 14.42 10.94 2.62
C ARG A 116 14.24 11.60 1.25
N VAL A 117 15.35 11.92 0.57
CA VAL A 117 15.30 12.59 -0.74
C VAL A 117 14.62 11.70 -1.78
N ARG A 118 15.02 10.42 -1.87
CA ARG A 118 14.49 9.50 -2.87
C ARG A 118 13.04 9.11 -2.57
N THR A 119 12.70 8.84 -1.32
CA THR A 119 11.33 8.53 -0.91
C THR A 119 10.39 9.71 -1.21
N LYS A 120 10.80 10.96 -0.98
CA LYS A 120 9.97 12.14 -1.33
C LYS A 120 9.66 12.22 -2.83
N GLN A 121 10.64 11.91 -3.68
CA GLN A 121 10.46 11.86 -5.13
C GLN A 121 9.47 10.75 -5.50
N THR A 122 9.69 9.53 -5.00
CA THR A 122 8.82 8.37 -5.23
C THR A 122 7.39 8.61 -4.75
N VAL A 123 7.18 9.21 -3.57
CA VAL A 123 5.85 9.57 -3.06
C VAL A 123 5.13 10.49 -4.04
N THR A 124 5.81 11.49 -4.60
CA THR A 124 5.21 12.42 -5.56
C THR A 124 4.71 11.71 -6.82
N GLU A 125 5.44 10.69 -7.28
CA GLU A 125 5.05 9.89 -8.45
C GLU A 125 3.92 8.91 -8.13
N LEU A 126 3.98 8.24 -6.97
CA LEU A 126 2.91 7.36 -6.49
C LEU A 126 1.58 8.09 -6.32
N ILE A 127 1.58 9.34 -5.83
CA ILE A 127 0.37 10.16 -5.73
C ILE A 127 -0.31 10.30 -7.11
N LYS A 128 0.46 10.60 -8.15
CA LYS A 128 -0.07 10.74 -9.52
C LYS A 128 -0.63 9.42 -10.05
N MET A 129 0.07 8.31 -9.81
CA MET A 129 -0.40 6.98 -10.22
C MET A 129 -1.71 6.63 -9.51
N PHE A 130 -1.80 6.81 -8.19
CA PHE A 130 -3.02 6.54 -7.44
C PHE A 130 -4.19 7.42 -7.85
N GLN A 131 -3.97 8.71 -8.12
CA GLN A 131 -5.02 9.59 -8.64
C GLN A 131 -5.58 9.09 -9.98
N ALA A 132 -4.71 8.63 -10.89
CA ALA A 132 -5.14 8.05 -12.16
C ALA A 132 -5.92 6.73 -11.96
N ILE A 133 -5.47 5.86 -11.06
CA ILE A 133 -6.15 4.60 -10.72
C ILE A 133 -7.55 4.88 -10.14
N PHE A 134 -7.66 5.82 -9.19
CA PHE A 134 -8.95 6.15 -8.57
C PHE A 134 -9.92 6.82 -9.55
N ALA A 135 -9.44 7.67 -10.46
CA ALA A 135 -10.30 8.24 -11.51
C ALA A 135 -10.91 7.15 -12.41
N LYS A 136 -10.12 6.15 -12.83
CA LYS A 136 -10.62 5.01 -13.62
C LYS A 136 -11.68 4.18 -12.88
N LEU A 137 -11.55 4.06 -11.55
CA LEU A 137 -12.51 3.36 -10.70
C LEU A 137 -13.84 4.12 -10.57
N GLU A 138 -13.80 5.46 -10.50
CA GLU A 138 -15.00 6.30 -10.42
C GLU A 138 -15.74 6.44 -11.77
N GLU A 139 -15.04 6.33 -12.89
CA GLU A 139 -15.62 6.36 -14.24
C GLU A 139 -16.30 5.05 -14.68
N SER A 140 -16.11 3.96 -13.92
CA SER A 140 -16.84 2.71 -14.14
C SER A 140 -18.31 2.88 -13.72
N PRO A 141 -19.30 2.75 -14.63
CA PRO A 141 -20.70 2.95 -14.26
C PRO A 141 -21.09 1.97 -13.15
N PRO A 142 -21.95 2.38 -12.19
CA PRO A 142 -22.49 1.44 -11.21
C PRO A 142 -23.07 0.25 -11.95
N PRO A 143 -22.90 -0.99 -11.43
CA PRO A 143 -23.46 -2.17 -12.06
C PRO A 143 -24.94 -1.88 -12.36
N PRO A 144 -25.42 -2.15 -13.59
CA PRO A 144 -26.80 -1.86 -13.93
C PRO A 144 -27.71 -2.47 -12.87
N PRO A 145 -28.76 -1.76 -12.41
CA PRO A 145 -29.69 -2.32 -11.43
C PRO A 145 -30.14 -3.68 -11.96
N LEU A 146 -29.93 -4.73 -11.16
CA LEU A 146 -30.27 -6.12 -11.47
C LEU A 146 -31.76 -6.22 -11.79
N SER A 147 -32.10 -5.90 -13.04
CA SER A 147 -33.45 -5.89 -13.56
C SER A 147 -33.63 -7.21 -14.28
N GLY A 148 -34.21 -8.18 -13.57
CA GLY A 148 -34.88 -9.34 -14.16
C GLY A 148 -33.98 -10.32 -14.90
N SER A 149 -33.27 -11.18 -14.17
CA SER A 149 -33.04 -12.55 -14.61
C SER A 149 -32.73 -13.45 -13.40
N ASN A 150 -33.13 -14.71 -13.46
CA ASN A 150 -32.90 -15.76 -12.45
C ASN A 150 -31.41 -16.00 -12.08
N PHE A 151 -30.47 -15.20 -12.59
CA PHE A 151 -29.04 -15.29 -12.29
C PHE A 151 -28.67 -14.87 -10.85
N GLY A 152 -29.48 -14.06 -10.17
CA GLY A 152 -29.18 -13.61 -8.81
C GLY A 152 -29.31 -14.72 -7.75
N SER A 153 -30.27 -15.63 -7.92
CA SER A 153 -30.50 -16.73 -6.97
C SER A 153 -29.48 -17.87 -7.17
N ASP A 154 -29.13 -18.18 -8.41
CA ASP A 154 -28.13 -19.21 -8.70
C ASP A 154 -26.74 -18.76 -8.21
N PHE A 155 -26.35 -17.51 -8.47
CA PHE A 155 -25.08 -16.99 -7.96
C PHE A 155 -25.04 -16.89 -6.42
N ALA A 156 -26.13 -16.46 -5.78
CA ALA A 156 -26.19 -16.36 -4.32
C ALA A 156 -26.10 -17.74 -3.65
N SER A 157 -26.81 -18.74 -4.19
CA SER A 157 -26.78 -20.10 -3.65
C SER A 157 -25.44 -20.81 -3.89
N GLU A 158 -24.79 -20.55 -5.02
CA GLU A 158 -23.46 -21.09 -5.32
C GLU A 158 -22.38 -20.44 -4.43
N ALA A 159 -22.49 -19.13 -4.17
CA ALA A 159 -21.62 -18.43 -3.22
C ALA A 159 -21.85 -18.88 -1.77
N GLU A 160 -23.10 -19.09 -1.33
CA GLU A 160 -23.40 -19.65 -0.01
C GLU A 160 -22.84 -21.07 0.15
N SER A 161 -22.96 -21.92 -0.88
CA SER A 161 -22.42 -23.27 -0.84
C SER A 161 -20.89 -23.31 -0.79
N GLU A 162 -20.19 -22.41 -1.48
CA GLU A 162 -18.73 -22.28 -1.40
C GLU A 162 -18.29 -21.77 -0.02
N LEU A 163 -19.02 -20.79 0.55
CA LEU A 163 -18.76 -20.29 1.90
C LEU A 163 -18.92 -21.41 2.95
N ASP A 164 -19.98 -22.22 2.86
CA ASP A 164 -20.21 -23.34 3.77
C ASP A 164 -19.12 -24.43 3.67
N ASN A 165 -18.49 -24.59 2.51
CA ASN A 165 -17.39 -25.53 2.34
C ASN A 165 -16.05 -25.01 2.90
N LEU A 166 -15.86 -23.70 2.98
CA LEU A 166 -14.65 -23.08 3.54
C LEU A 166 -14.55 -23.22 5.07
N PHE A 167 -15.66 -23.47 5.76
CA PHE A 167 -15.72 -23.57 7.22
C PHE A 167 -16.00 -24.99 7.76
N LYS A 168 -15.87 -26.03 6.91
CA LYS A 168 -15.93 -27.44 7.31
C LYS A 168 -14.58 -28.02 7.71
#